data_AF-A0A383ECH8-F1
#
_entry.id   AF-A0A383ECH8-F1
#
_cell.length_a   1.000
_cell.length_b   1.000
_cell.length_c   1.000
_cell.angle_alpha   90.00
_cell.angle_beta   90.00
_cell.angle_gamma   90.00
#
_symmetry.space_group_name_H-M   'P 1'
#
loop_
_entity.id
_entity.type
_entity.pdbx_description
1 polymer ?
#
loop_
_entity_poly.entity_id
_entity_poly.type
_entity_poly.pdbx_seq_one_letter_code
_entity_poly.pdbx_strand_id
1 'polypeptide(L)'
;NNIDGARDMAENGTLAFGTIDSWLLWKLTGGKVHATDYTNASRTLIFNIDNLLWDKKLLSILNIPASLLPEVLPSSYIYGETDPEIFGSAIPISGIAGDQQAALYGQGCFNPGDSKCTYGTGCFLLTNTGKKRTNSTSGLLTTIACDANGKPIYSLEGSVFIGGAVIQWLRDELHILKHSSDSEKIARSVKDTNGVVLVPAFTGLGAPHWDMNVRGIITGLTRGSNSSHIV
;
A
#
# COMPACT_ATOMS: atom_id res chain seq x y z
N ASN A 1 13.03 20.63 13.48
CA ASN A 1 14.19 19.99 12.83
C ASN A 1 14.57 18.79 13.66
N ASN A 2 14.46 17.58 13.10
CA ASN A 2 14.65 16.32 13.83
C ASN A 2 15.91 15.56 13.35
N ILE A 3 16.50 15.98 12.24
CA ILE A 3 17.76 15.47 11.69
C ILE A 3 18.63 16.70 11.40
N ASP A 4 19.80 16.77 12.00
CA ASP A 4 20.71 17.90 11.87
C ASP A 4 21.19 18.04 10.41
N GLY A 5 21.19 19.28 9.89
CA GLY A 5 21.64 19.61 8.53
C GLY A 5 20.71 19.20 7.38
N ALA A 6 19.70 18.35 7.61
CA ALA A 6 18.81 17.85 6.55
C ALA A 6 18.03 18.95 5.83
N ARG A 7 17.65 20.02 6.55
CA ARG A 7 16.95 21.19 5.97
C ARG A 7 17.85 21.94 4.99
N ASP A 8 19.09 22.21 5.39
CA ASP A 8 20.04 22.94 4.55
C ASP A 8 20.40 22.11 3.31
N MET A 9 20.57 20.79 3.46
CA MET A 9 20.79 19.90 2.31
C MET A 9 19.62 19.90 1.33
N ALA A 10 18.39 19.90 1.85
CA ALA A 10 17.18 19.97 1.02
C ALA A 10 17.10 21.28 0.23
N GLU A 11 17.37 22.41 0.87
CA GLU A 11 17.32 23.74 0.24
C GLU A 11 18.47 23.94 -0.76
N ASN A 12 19.62 23.32 -0.50
CA ASN A 12 20.79 23.34 -1.39
C ASN A 12 20.75 22.27 -2.49
N GLY A 13 19.72 21.42 -2.54
CA GLY A 13 19.56 20.38 -3.56
C GLY A 13 20.55 19.20 -3.44
N THR A 14 21.12 18.97 -2.25
CA THR A 14 22.03 17.84 -1.97
C THR A 14 21.34 16.69 -1.22
N LEU A 15 20.01 16.76 -1.10
CA LEU A 15 19.16 15.70 -0.58
C LEU A 15 18.13 15.32 -1.67
N ALA A 16 17.74 14.05 -1.71
CA ALA A 16 16.69 13.56 -2.60
C ALA A 16 15.64 12.82 -1.78
N PHE A 17 14.37 13.08 -2.05
CA PHE A 17 13.23 12.34 -1.53
C PHE A 17 12.84 11.23 -2.50
N GLY A 18 12.32 10.12 -1.99
CA GLY A 18 11.75 9.06 -2.81
C GLY A 18 11.04 8.03 -1.97
N THR A 19 9.99 7.44 -2.52
CA THR A 19 9.45 6.16 -2.05
C THR A 19 10.43 5.03 -2.39
N ILE A 20 10.15 3.80 -1.95
CA ILE A 20 11.09 2.67 -2.09
C ILE A 20 11.44 2.38 -3.55
N ASP A 21 10.50 2.56 -4.48
CA ASP A 21 10.72 2.44 -5.92
C ASP A 21 11.77 3.45 -6.42
N SER A 22 11.66 4.73 -6.05
CA SER A 22 12.64 5.75 -6.43
C SER A 22 14.02 5.46 -5.87
N TRP A 23 14.09 4.98 -4.63
CA TRP A 23 15.35 4.59 -4.01
C TRP A 23 16.00 3.42 -4.76
N LEU A 24 15.23 2.36 -5.05
CA LEU A 24 15.73 1.22 -5.81
C LEU A 24 16.17 1.63 -7.22
N LEU A 25 15.38 2.45 -7.91
CA LEU A 25 15.74 2.98 -9.23
C LEU A 25 17.04 3.78 -9.19
N TRP A 26 17.19 4.68 -8.22
CA TRP A 26 18.42 5.45 -8.00
C TRP A 26 19.62 4.53 -7.81
N LYS A 27 19.50 3.52 -6.94
CA LYS A 27 20.59 2.58 -6.66
C LYS A 27 20.92 1.69 -7.86
N LEU A 28 19.90 1.20 -8.57
CA LEU A 28 20.07 0.33 -9.73
C LEU A 28 20.66 1.06 -10.93
N THR A 29 20.42 2.36 -11.07
CA THR A 29 20.94 3.17 -12.20
C THR A 29 22.28 3.85 -11.89
N GLY A 30 22.92 3.52 -10.75
CA GLY A 30 24.17 4.16 -10.33
C GLY A 30 24.02 5.64 -10.01
N GLY A 31 22.83 6.05 -9.54
CA GLY A 31 22.50 7.44 -9.20
C GLY A 31 22.18 8.34 -10.39
N LYS A 32 21.89 7.76 -11.57
CA LYS A 32 21.60 8.52 -12.79
C LYS A 32 20.14 8.93 -12.92
N VAL A 33 19.22 8.15 -12.35
CA VAL A 33 17.78 8.35 -12.50
C VAL A 33 17.11 8.57 -11.14
N HIS A 34 16.46 9.72 -10.99
CA HIS A 34 15.65 10.06 -9.83
C HIS A 34 14.19 10.25 -10.27
N ALA A 35 13.45 9.14 -10.26
CA ALA A 35 12.06 9.11 -10.72
C ALA A 35 11.19 8.18 -9.88
N THR A 36 9.88 8.32 -10.02
CA THR A 36 8.83 7.44 -9.47
C THR A 36 7.72 7.29 -10.50
N ASP A 37 6.79 6.37 -10.27
CA ASP A 37 5.60 6.26 -11.11
C ASP A 37 4.39 6.97 -10.50
N TYR A 38 3.34 7.19 -11.30
CA TYR A 38 2.10 7.81 -10.82
C TYR A 38 1.45 7.07 -9.65
N THR A 39 1.55 5.74 -9.60
CA THR A 39 0.90 4.97 -8.54
C THR A 39 1.59 5.21 -7.19
N ASN A 40 2.92 5.13 -7.11
CA ASN A 40 3.68 5.47 -5.90
C ASN A 40 3.55 6.95 -5.53
N ALA A 41 3.68 7.87 -6.49
CA ALA A 41 3.53 9.30 -6.26
C ALA A 41 2.17 9.63 -5.60
N SER A 42 1.08 8.98 -6.04
CA SER A 42 -0.27 9.19 -5.48
C SER A 42 -0.39 8.82 -3.99
N ARG A 43 0.57 8.07 -3.42
CA ARG A 43 0.59 7.66 -2.01
C ARG A 43 1.33 8.61 -1.08
N THR A 44 1.93 9.66 -1.62
CA THR A 44 2.80 10.58 -0.87
C THR A 44 2.06 11.71 -0.16
N LEU A 45 0.73 11.82 -0.32
CA LEU A 45 -0.10 12.97 0.08
C LEU A 45 0.20 14.29 -0.67
N ILE A 46 1.40 14.46 -1.23
CA ILE A 46 1.89 15.69 -1.86
C ILE A 46 1.81 15.69 -3.40
N PHE A 47 1.19 14.67 -3.99
CA PHE A 47 0.96 14.56 -5.42
C PHE A 47 -0.51 14.81 -5.76
N ASN A 48 -0.78 15.73 -6.69
CA ASN A 48 -2.12 16.02 -7.16
C ASN A 48 -2.53 14.99 -8.22
N ILE A 49 -3.47 14.10 -7.85
CA ILE A 49 -3.92 13.01 -8.71
C ILE A 49 -4.78 13.44 -9.90
N ASP A 50 -5.35 14.65 -9.87
CA ASP A 50 -6.17 15.18 -10.99
C ASP A 50 -5.27 15.74 -12.10
N ASN A 51 -4.25 16.51 -11.72
CA ASN A 51 -3.34 17.18 -12.64
C ASN A 51 -2.08 16.36 -12.94
N LEU A 52 -1.85 15.27 -12.20
CA LEU A 52 -0.68 14.41 -12.29
C LEU A 52 0.66 15.16 -12.09
N LEU A 53 0.69 16.05 -11.11
CA LEU A 53 1.85 16.88 -10.77
C LEU A 53 1.99 17.00 -9.25
N TRP A 54 3.22 17.24 -8.78
CA TRP A 54 3.45 17.60 -7.38
C TRP A 54 2.65 18.87 -7.00
N ASP A 55 1.93 18.81 -5.88
CA ASP A 55 0.98 19.86 -5.49
C ASP A 55 1.69 20.99 -4.74
N LYS A 56 1.87 22.13 -5.41
CA LYS A 56 2.56 23.30 -4.84
C LYS A 56 1.98 23.78 -3.50
N LYS A 57 0.66 23.65 -3.30
CA LYS A 57 0.02 24.09 -2.06
C LYS A 57 0.36 23.14 -0.92
N LEU A 58 0.28 21.83 -1.15
CA LEU A 58 0.65 20.83 -0.15
C LEU A 58 2.14 20.89 0.19
N LEU A 59 3.01 21.06 -0.80
CA LEU A 59 4.44 21.29 -0.59
C LEU A 59 4.71 22.52 0.27
N SER A 60 4.00 23.64 0.03
CA SER A 60 4.11 24.85 0.85
C SER A 60 3.64 24.63 2.29
N ILE A 61 2.48 23.97 2.49
CA ILE A 61 1.93 23.67 3.82
C ILE A 61 2.91 22.82 4.65
N LEU A 62 3.54 21.83 4.02
CA LEU A 62 4.47 20.92 4.67
C LEU A 62 5.92 21.44 4.66
N ASN A 63 6.17 22.61 4.08
CA ASN A 63 7.49 23.21 3.91
C ASN A 63 8.50 22.24 3.25
N ILE A 64 8.13 21.68 2.09
CA ILE A 64 8.94 20.76 1.29
C ILE A 64 9.42 21.46 0.02
N PRO A 65 10.74 21.64 -0.20
CA PRO A 65 11.25 22.19 -1.45
C PRO A 65 11.04 21.21 -2.61
N ALA A 66 10.52 21.72 -3.74
CA ALA A 66 10.19 20.89 -4.90
C ALA A 66 11.43 20.25 -5.57
N SER A 67 12.62 20.83 -5.37
CA SER A 67 13.90 20.29 -5.86
C SER A 67 14.25 18.91 -5.27
N LEU A 68 13.65 18.53 -4.14
CA LEU A 68 13.84 17.21 -3.54
C LEU A 68 13.13 16.08 -4.29
N LEU A 69 12.11 16.40 -5.09
CA LEU A 69 11.11 15.42 -5.52
C LEU A 69 11.54 14.73 -6.83
N PRO A 70 11.28 13.42 -6.95
CA PRO A 70 11.57 12.69 -8.18
C PRO A 70 10.69 13.16 -9.34
N GLU A 71 11.16 12.95 -10.57
CA GLU A 71 10.30 13.03 -11.75
C GLU A 71 9.22 11.94 -11.69
N VAL A 72 7.98 12.25 -12.10
CA VAL A 72 6.87 11.28 -12.07
C VAL A 72 6.53 10.84 -13.49
N LEU A 73 6.58 9.54 -13.73
CA LEU A 73 6.46 8.92 -15.06
C LEU A 73 5.35 7.84 -15.09
N PRO A 74 4.92 7.39 -16.29
CA PRO A 74 3.98 6.27 -16.42
C PRO A 74 4.53 4.96 -15.85
N SER A 75 3.65 4.11 -15.32
CA SER A 75 4.04 2.84 -14.70
C SER A 75 4.71 1.85 -15.67
N SER A 76 4.42 1.97 -16.97
CA SER A 76 5.14 1.29 -18.06
C SER A 76 5.86 2.34 -18.91
N TYR A 77 7.18 2.45 -18.71
CA TYR A 77 8.04 3.47 -19.32
C TYR A 77 9.49 3.02 -19.23
N ILE A 78 10.34 3.33 -20.21
CA ILE A 78 11.78 3.06 -20.11
C ILE A 78 12.43 4.13 -19.23
N TYR A 79 12.55 3.88 -17.93
CA TYR A 79 13.12 4.82 -16.97
C TYR A 79 14.63 5.01 -17.16
N GLY A 80 15.30 3.98 -17.65
CA GLY A 80 16.74 3.93 -17.83
C GLY A 80 17.22 2.49 -17.83
N GLU A 81 18.53 2.30 -17.69
CA GLU A 81 19.14 0.98 -17.61
C GLU A 81 19.89 0.83 -16.29
N THR A 82 19.97 -0.40 -15.80
CA THR A 82 20.79 -0.73 -14.65
C THR A 82 22.26 -0.40 -14.92
N ASP A 83 23.00 -0.02 -13.89
CA ASP A 83 24.45 0.06 -13.95
C ASP A 83 25.02 -1.34 -14.31
N PRO A 84 25.81 -1.46 -15.39
CA PRO A 84 26.41 -2.73 -15.79
C PRO A 84 27.24 -3.40 -14.70
N GLU A 85 27.78 -2.65 -13.73
CA GLU A 85 28.54 -3.22 -12.61
C GLU A 85 27.68 -4.10 -11.69
N ILE A 86 26.36 -3.92 -11.67
CA ILE A 86 25.46 -4.67 -10.78
C ILE A 86 25.16 -6.08 -11.32
N PHE A 87 24.94 -6.21 -12.63
CA PHE A 87 24.49 -7.46 -13.27
C PHE A 87 25.43 -7.99 -14.36
N GLY A 88 26.55 -7.29 -14.63
CA GLY A 88 27.45 -7.58 -15.74
C GLY A 88 26.94 -7.09 -17.10
N SER A 89 25.76 -6.47 -17.16
CA SER A 89 25.18 -5.88 -18.36
C SER A 89 24.17 -4.78 -17.99
N ALA A 90 23.93 -3.87 -18.93
CA ALA A 90 22.84 -2.91 -18.85
C ALA A 90 21.50 -3.62 -19.11
N ILE A 91 20.56 -3.54 -18.16
CA ILE A 91 19.22 -4.10 -18.27
C ILE A 91 18.21 -2.95 -18.21
N PRO A 92 17.29 -2.82 -19.18
CA PRO A 92 16.26 -1.79 -19.14
C PRO A 92 15.34 -1.95 -17.92
N ILE A 93 15.14 -0.87 -17.18
CA ILE A 93 14.14 -0.77 -16.12
C ILE A 93 12.90 -0.13 -16.74
N SER A 94 11.89 -0.96 -17.02
CA SER A 94 10.73 -0.58 -17.85
C SER A 94 9.38 -0.54 -17.11
N GLY A 95 9.36 -0.90 -15.83
CA GLY A 95 8.13 -1.03 -15.06
C GLY A 95 8.31 -0.65 -13.59
N ILE A 96 7.47 0.26 -13.11
CA ILE A 96 7.40 0.67 -11.71
C ILE A 96 5.93 0.85 -11.36
N ALA A 97 5.50 0.25 -10.25
CA ALA A 97 4.18 0.48 -9.66
C ALA A 97 4.23 0.17 -8.16
N GLY A 98 3.33 0.80 -7.39
CA GLY A 98 3.05 0.41 -6.00
C GLY A 98 2.59 -1.03 -5.95
N ASP A 99 2.97 -1.77 -4.91
CA ASP A 99 2.73 -3.22 -4.80
C ASP A 99 1.25 -3.60 -4.95
N GLN A 100 0.34 -2.83 -4.36
CA GLN A 100 -1.09 -3.09 -4.43
C GLN A 100 -1.67 -2.82 -5.81
N GLN A 101 -1.19 -1.77 -6.49
CA GLN A 101 -1.55 -1.44 -7.86
C GLN A 101 -0.95 -2.42 -8.87
N ALA A 102 0.29 -2.88 -8.63
CA ALA A 102 0.92 -3.95 -9.39
C ALA A 102 0.14 -5.27 -9.24
N ALA A 103 -0.37 -5.59 -8.05
CA ALA A 103 -1.24 -6.74 -7.84
C ALA A 103 -2.59 -6.59 -8.57
N LEU A 104 -3.17 -5.38 -8.63
CA LEU A 104 -4.37 -5.10 -9.45
C LEU A 104 -4.09 -5.36 -10.93
N TYR A 105 -2.95 -4.85 -11.44
CA TYR A 105 -2.52 -5.09 -12.82
C TYR A 105 -2.27 -6.58 -13.10
N GLY A 106 -1.56 -7.28 -12.22
CA GLY A 106 -1.22 -8.70 -12.37
C GLY A 106 -2.42 -9.65 -12.30
N GLN A 107 -3.52 -9.22 -11.69
CA GLN A 107 -4.80 -9.93 -11.71
C GLN A 107 -5.61 -9.69 -12.99
N GLY A 108 -5.08 -8.93 -13.95
CA GLY A 108 -5.77 -8.61 -15.20
C GLY A 108 -6.95 -7.66 -15.03
N CYS A 109 -7.00 -6.88 -13.93
CA CYS A 109 -8.09 -5.97 -13.63
C CYS A 109 -8.03 -4.68 -14.47
N PHE A 110 -8.12 -4.81 -15.78
CA PHE A 110 -7.93 -3.72 -16.73
C PHE A 110 -9.20 -2.92 -17.03
N ASN A 111 -10.37 -3.42 -16.65
CA ASN A 111 -11.66 -2.79 -16.92
C ASN A 111 -12.23 -2.10 -15.67
N PRO A 112 -12.99 -1.00 -15.83
CA PRO A 112 -13.71 -0.40 -14.72
C PRO A 112 -14.64 -1.40 -14.03
N GLY A 113 -14.58 -1.48 -12.71
CA GLY A 113 -15.31 -2.45 -11.89
C GLY A 113 -14.49 -3.68 -11.53
N ASP A 114 -13.45 -4.02 -12.30
CA ASP A 114 -12.55 -5.11 -11.94
C ASP A 114 -11.89 -4.81 -10.60
N SER A 115 -11.89 -5.81 -9.71
CA SER A 115 -11.44 -5.65 -8.34
C SER A 115 -10.58 -6.83 -7.90
N LYS A 116 -9.61 -6.56 -7.04
CA LYS A 116 -8.85 -7.60 -6.34
C LYS A 116 -8.81 -7.29 -4.85
N CYS A 117 -8.67 -8.34 -4.04
CA CYS A 117 -8.34 -8.21 -2.63
C CYS A 117 -7.08 -9.04 -2.34
N THR A 118 -6.03 -8.40 -1.86
CA THR A 118 -4.81 -9.08 -1.40
C THR A 118 -4.95 -9.39 0.08
N TYR A 119 -4.83 -10.67 0.45
CA TYR A 119 -4.82 -11.13 1.83
C TYR A 119 -3.38 -11.42 2.27
N GLY A 120 -2.79 -10.50 3.02
CA GLY A 120 -1.45 -10.62 3.61
C GLY A 120 -1.47 -10.27 5.09
N THR A 121 -0.42 -9.62 5.62
CA THR A 121 -0.43 -9.07 6.98
C THR A 121 -1.66 -8.18 7.23
N GLY A 122 -1.94 -7.27 6.28
CA GLY A 122 -3.21 -6.56 6.14
C GLY A 122 -4.04 -7.11 4.96
N CYS A 123 -5.21 -6.52 4.73
CA CYS A 123 -6.01 -6.78 3.53
C CYS A 123 -6.20 -5.49 2.72
N PHE A 124 -5.98 -5.56 1.42
CA PHE A 124 -6.07 -4.41 0.53
C PHE A 124 -6.99 -4.72 -0.65
N LEU A 125 -8.17 -4.10 -0.63
CA LEU A 125 -9.15 -4.13 -1.70
C LEU A 125 -8.87 -2.97 -2.64
N LEU A 126 -8.66 -3.25 -3.93
CA LEU A 126 -8.55 -2.23 -4.96
C LEU A 126 -9.57 -2.52 -6.06
N THR A 127 -10.25 -1.47 -6.53
CA THR A 127 -11.18 -1.51 -7.64
C THR A 127 -10.73 -0.52 -8.70
N ASN A 128 -10.57 -0.98 -9.94
CA ASN A 128 -10.31 -0.11 -11.09
C ASN A 128 -11.56 0.76 -11.37
N THR A 129 -11.41 2.08 -11.42
CA THR A 129 -12.52 3.00 -11.75
C THR A 129 -12.33 3.71 -13.09
N GLY A 130 -11.33 3.29 -13.88
CA GLY A 130 -11.02 3.83 -15.19
C GLY A 130 -10.48 5.25 -15.15
N LYS A 131 -10.68 6.00 -16.24
CA LYS A 131 -10.10 7.35 -16.42
C LYS A 131 -10.84 8.44 -15.65
N LYS A 132 -12.03 8.15 -15.15
CA LYS A 132 -12.83 9.12 -14.41
C LYS A 132 -12.54 8.97 -12.92
N ARG A 133 -12.15 10.07 -12.28
CA ARG A 133 -11.99 10.09 -10.83
C ARG A 133 -13.30 9.74 -10.14
N THR A 134 -13.24 8.80 -9.21
CA THR A 134 -14.35 8.46 -8.33
C THR A 134 -13.97 8.80 -6.90
N ASN A 135 -14.71 9.72 -6.29
CA ASN A 135 -14.58 10.03 -4.87
C ASN A 135 -15.35 9.02 -4.04
N SER A 136 -14.73 8.50 -2.98
CA SER A 136 -15.45 7.65 -2.05
C SER A 136 -16.43 8.46 -1.20
N THR A 137 -17.64 7.93 -1.03
CA THR A 137 -18.62 8.38 -0.02
C THR A 137 -18.65 7.46 1.21
N SER A 138 -17.76 6.47 1.25
CA SER A 138 -17.79 5.36 2.22
C SER A 138 -16.42 5.14 2.88
N GLY A 139 -15.60 6.18 2.99
CA GLY A 139 -14.31 6.12 3.69
C GLY A 139 -13.20 5.36 2.96
N LEU A 140 -13.30 5.16 1.63
CA LEU A 140 -12.21 4.59 0.83
C LEU A 140 -11.27 5.69 0.30
N LEU A 141 -10.04 5.31 -0.04
CA LEU A 141 -9.10 6.19 -0.70
C LEU A 141 -9.37 6.23 -2.20
N THR A 142 -9.29 7.41 -2.81
CA THR A 142 -9.15 7.56 -4.26
C THR A 142 -7.67 7.66 -4.58
N THR A 143 -7.16 6.74 -5.39
CA THR A 143 -5.73 6.61 -5.71
C THR A 143 -5.52 6.44 -7.22
N ILE A 144 -4.28 6.46 -7.68
CA ILE A 144 -3.92 6.12 -9.06
C ILE A 144 -3.50 4.64 -9.15
N ALA A 145 -3.91 3.98 -10.24
CA ALA A 145 -3.45 2.70 -10.74
C ALA A 145 -3.02 2.86 -12.23
N CYS A 146 -2.71 1.78 -12.93
CA CYS A 146 -2.36 1.82 -14.36
C CYS A 146 -3.22 0.85 -15.20
N ASP A 147 -3.52 1.25 -16.44
CA ASP A 147 -4.18 0.40 -17.43
C ASP A 147 -3.19 -0.59 -18.08
N ALA A 148 -3.69 -1.48 -18.94
CA ALA A 148 -2.88 -2.48 -19.66
C ALA A 148 -1.71 -1.91 -20.50
N ASN A 149 -1.70 -0.60 -20.77
CA ASN A 149 -0.61 0.09 -21.48
C ASN A 149 0.28 0.89 -20.52
N GLY A 150 0.09 0.76 -19.21
CA GLY A 150 0.80 1.50 -18.17
C GLY A 150 0.39 2.97 -18.04
N LYS A 151 -0.73 3.39 -18.66
CA LYS A 151 -1.24 4.77 -18.51
C LYS A 151 -2.03 4.91 -17.21
N PRO A 152 -2.01 6.10 -16.58
CA PRO A 152 -2.68 6.31 -15.31
C PRO A 152 -4.20 6.19 -15.45
N ILE A 153 -4.79 5.47 -14.49
CA ILE A 153 -6.23 5.36 -14.25
C ILE A 153 -6.49 5.55 -12.76
N TYR A 154 -7.73 5.78 -12.37
CA TYR A 154 -8.12 5.86 -10.96
C TYR A 154 -8.46 4.48 -10.40
N SER A 155 -8.30 4.36 -9.09
CA SER A 155 -8.75 3.23 -8.30
C SER A 155 -9.35 3.70 -6.98
N LEU A 156 -10.34 2.95 -6.49
CA LEU A 156 -10.77 3.04 -5.10
C LEU A 156 -10.06 1.95 -4.28
N GLU A 157 -9.59 2.33 -3.11
CA GLU A 157 -8.83 1.45 -2.23
C GLU A 157 -9.41 1.41 -0.81
N GLY A 158 -9.65 0.19 -0.33
CA GLY A 158 -9.90 -0.11 1.07
C GLY A 158 -8.68 -0.75 1.70
N SER A 159 -8.15 -0.13 2.75
CA SER A 159 -7.00 -0.61 3.52
C SER A 159 -7.44 -1.13 4.89
N VAL A 160 -7.25 -2.43 5.11
CA VAL A 160 -7.44 -3.10 6.41
C VAL A 160 -6.06 -3.44 6.97
N PHE A 161 -5.70 -2.85 8.10
CA PHE A 161 -4.35 -3.00 8.66
C PHE A 161 -4.05 -4.41 9.16
N ILE A 162 -5.04 -5.08 9.75
CA ILE A 162 -4.90 -6.40 10.36
C ILE A 162 -5.78 -7.40 9.62
N GLY A 163 -5.16 -8.14 8.71
CA GLY A 163 -5.73 -9.27 7.97
C GLY A 163 -5.16 -10.58 8.51
N GLY A 164 -4.25 -11.20 7.77
CA GLY A 164 -3.56 -12.43 8.17
C GLY A 164 -2.69 -12.29 9.43
N ALA A 165 -2.34 -11.07 9.85
CA ALA A 165 -1.71 -10.82 11.14
C ALA A 165 -2.56 -11.32 12.33
N VAL A 166 -3.89 -11.41 12.19
CA VAL A 166 -4.74 -12.02 13.23
C VAL A 166 -4.43 -13.51 13.40
N ILE A 167 -4.18 -14.23 12.30
CA ILE A 167 -3.84 -15.65 12.33
C ILE A 167 -2.44 -15.85 12.91
N GLN A 168 -1.50 -14.94 12.62
CA GLN A 168 -0.18 -14.93 13.26
C GLN A 168 -0.30 -14.71 14.76
N TRP A 169 -1.11 -13.74 15.20
CA TRP A 169 -1.36 -13.48 16.62
C TRP A 169 -1.99 -14.68 17.36
N LEU A 170 -2.95 -15.37 16.73
CA LEU A 170 -3.53 -16.60 17.30
C LEU A 170 -2.50 -17.73 17.46
N ARG A 171 -1.47 -17.77 16.62
CA ARG A 171 -0.38 -18.76 16.66
C ARG A 171 0.72 -18.39 17.64
N ASP A 172 1.23 -17.18 17.52
CA ASP A 172 2.46 -16.72 18.17
C ASP A 172 2.21 -16.16 19.57
N GLU A 173 1.05 -15.56 19.81
CA GLU A 173 0.76 -14.86 21.08
C GLU A 173 -0.27 -15.60 21.93
N LEU A 174 -1.42 -15.98 21.35
CA LEU A 174 -2.44 -16.75 22.08
C LEU A 174 -2.18 -18.26 22.08
N HIS A 175 -1.26 -18.75 21.23
CA HIS A 175 -0.92 -20.16 21.11
C HIS A 175 -2.12 -21.10 20.92
N ILE A 176 -3.19 -20.61 20.32
CA ILE A 176 -4.37 -21.41 19.95
C ILE A 176 -4.07 -22.25 18.70
N LEU A 177 -3.28 -21.69 17.79
CA LEU A 177 -2.83 -22.36 16.58
C LEU A 177 -1.39 -22.83 16.73
N LYS A 178 -1.08 -24.04 16.22
CA LYS A 178 0.31 -24.49 16.09
C LYS A 178 0.92 -23.99 14.78
N HIS A 179 0.16 -24.12 13.69
CA HIS A 179 0.51 -23.57 12.39
C HIS A 179 -0.65 -22.69 11.88
N SER A 180 -0.33 -21.65 11.10
CA SER A 180 -1.35 -20.77 10.51
C SER A 180 -2.34 -21.53 9.62
N SER A 181 -1.89 -22.61 8.98
CA SER A 181 -2.72 -23.53 8.17
C SER A 181 -3.74 -24.33 8.98
N ASP A 182 -3.55 -24.47 10.29
CA ASP A 182 -4.48 -25.23 11.15
C ASP A 182 -5.82 -24.48 11.34
N SER A 183 -5.83 -23.17 11.09
CA SER A 183 -6.98 -22.28 11.26
C SER A 183 -8.24 -22.81 10.56
N GLU A 184 -8.14 -23.19 9.28
CA GLU A 184 -9.31 -23.67 8.52
C GLU A 184 -9.91 -24.94 9.14
N LYS A 185 -9.08 -25.91 9.51
CA LYS A 185 -9.55 -27.16 10.11
C LYS A 185 -10.23 -26.91 11.46
N ILE A 186 -9.68 -26.01 12.27
CA ILE A 186 -10.20 -25.69 13.59
C ILE A 186 -11.52 -24.91 13.48
N ALA A 187 -11.59 -23.88 12.64
CA ALA A 187 -12.82 -23.11 12.39
C ALA A 187 -13.95 -24.02 11.88
N ARG A 188 -13.63 -25.00 11.02
CA ARG A 188 -14.60 -26.00 10.51
C ARG A 188 -15.01 -27.06 11.54
N SER A 189 -14.36 -27.13 12.71
CA SER A 189 -14.71 -28.10 13.77
C SER A 189 -15.93 -27.69 14.60
N VAL A 190 -16.34 -26.42 14.50
CA VAL A 190 -17.55 -25.87 15.11
C VAL A 190 -18.57 -25.52 14.03
N LYS A 191 -19.86 -25.48 14.40
CA LYS A 191 -20.95 -25.22 13.45
C LYS A 191 -21.04 -23.74 13.07
N ASP A 192 -20.75 -22.86 14.02
CA ASP A 192 -20.83 -21.41 13.92
C ASP A 192 -19.90 -20.78 14.99
N THR A 193 -19.86 -19.45 15.09
CA THR A 193 -19.02 -18.75 16.07
C THR A 193 -19.58 -18.76 17.50
N ASN A 194 -20.76 -19.35 17.74
CA ASN A 194 -21.47 -19.32 19.02
C ASN A 194 -21.60 -17.89 19.61
N GLY A 195 -21.81 -16.90 18.74
CA GLY A 195 -21.90 -15.48 19.09
C GLY A 195 -20.56 -14.78 19.36
N VAL A 196 -19.44 -15.51 19.30
CA VAL A 196 -18.11 -14.93 19.47
C VAL A 196 -17.77 -14.05 18.26
N VAL A 197 -17.27 -12.86 18.54
CA VAL A 197 -16.78 -11.91 17.54
C VAL A 197 -15.42 -11.39 17.97
N LEU A 198 -14.43 -11.49 17.08
CA LEU A 198 -13.13 -10.86 17.20
C LEU A 198 -13.06 -9.67 16.24
N VAL A 199 -12.85 -8.47 16.76
CA VAL A 199 -12.47 -7.29 15.98
C VAL A 199 -10.97 -7.09 16.17
N PRO A 200 -10.10 -7.41 15.20
CA PRO A 200 -8.65 -7.43 15.39
C PRO A 200 -8.01 -6.06 15.18
N ALA A 201 -8.51 -5.02 15.87
CA ALA A 201 -8.03 -3.64 15.74
C ALA A 201 -6.70 -3.38 16.52
N PHE A 202 -5.72 -4.27 16.43
CA PHE A 202 -4.49 -4.20 17.25
C PHE A 202 -3.70 -2.90 17.07
N THR A 203 -3.78 -2.30 15.88
CA THR A 203 -3.15 -1.02 15.55
C THR A 203 -4.17 0.02 15.08
N GLY A 204 -5.41 -0.06 15.56
CA GLY A 204 -6.52 0.75 15.07
C GLY A 204 -7.27 0.11 13.88
N LEU A 205 -8.23 0.85 13.33
CA LEU A 205 -9.01 0.48 12.16
C LEU A 205 -8.71 1.41 10.99
N GLY A 206 -8.37 0.82 9.85
CA GLY A 206 -8.25 1.52 8.57
C GLY A 206 -9.62 1.81 7.96
N ALA A 207 -9.71 1.76 6.64
CA ALA A 207 -10.98 1.98 5.94
C ALA A 207 -12.06 0.96 6.37
N PRO A 208 -13.33 1.37 6.50
CA PRO A 208 -13.87 2.72 6.30
C PRO A 208 -13.84 3.61 7.55
N HIS A 209 -13.30 3.13 8.68
CA HIS A 209 -13.45 3.76 9.99
C HIS A 209 -12.44 4.87 10.27
N TRP A 210 -11.17 4.68 9.88
CA TRP A 210 -10.07 5.61 10.13
C TRP A 210 -9.93 6.05 11.59
N ASP A 211 -10.02 5.09 12.51
CA ASP A 211 -9.85 5.33 13.93
C ASP A 211 -8.60 4.63 14.44
N MET A 212 -7.58 5.41 14.80
CA MET A 212 -6.31 4.89 15.29
C MET A 212 -6.31 4.62 16.81
N ASN A 213 -7.38 5.00 17.52
CA ASN A 213 -7.49 4.87 18.98
C ASN A 213 -8.19 3.59 19.41
N VAL A 214 -9.00 2.98 18.54
CA VAL A 214 -9.64 1.69 18.82
C VAL A 214 -8.62 0.56 18.94
N ARG A 215 -8.95 -0.44 19.76
CA ARG A 215 -8.12 -1.62 20.02
C ARG A 215 -8.91 -2.91 19.85
N GLY A 216 -8.20 -4.03 19.78
CA GLY A 216 -8.81 -5.34 19.55
C GLY A 216 -9.80 -5.73 20.66
N ILE A 217 -10.90 -6.38 20.28
CA ILE A 217 -11.92 -6.87 21.20
C ILE A 217 -12.37 -8.28 20.81
N ILE A 218 -12.49 -9.16 21.80
CA ILE A 218 -13.24 -10.42 21.71
C ILE A 218 -14.51 -10.24 22.55
N THR A 219 -15.68 -10.41 21.94
CA THR A 219 -16.97 -10.26 22.60
C THR A 219 -17.88 -11.45 22.32
N GLY A 220 -19.00 -11.55 23.04
CA GLY A 220 -19.99 -12.63 22.87
C GLY A 220 -19.61 -13.96 23.51
N LEU A 221 -18.62 -13.98 24.41
CA LEU A 221 -18.22 -15.18 25.13
C LEU A 221 -19.34 -15.68 26.06
N THR A 222 -19.63 -16.97 25.98
CA THR A 222 -20.49 -17.71 26.90
C THR A 222 -19.73 -18.90 27.48
N ARG A 223 -20.34 -19.65 28.41
CA ARG A 223 -19.74 -20.90 28.92
C ARG A 223 -19.51 -21.96 27.83
N GLY A 224 -20.25 -21.88 26.71
CA GLY A 224 -20.09 -22.78 25.57
C GLY A 224 -19.01 -22.36 24.57
N SER A 225 -18.45 -21.15 24.71
CA SER A 225 -17.40 -20.66 23.83
C SER A 225 -16.07 -21.36 24.15
N ASN A 226 -15.29 -21.65 23.11
CA ASN A 226 -13.97 -22.24 23.21
C ASN A 226 -13.04 -21.65 22.15
N SER A 227 -11.76 -22.06 22.15
CA SER A 227 -10.76 -21.54 21.23
C SER A 227 -11.13 -21.72 19.75
N SER A 228 -11.84 -22.80 19.39
CA SER A 228 -12.30 -23.03 18.02
C SER A 228 -13.37 -22.04 17.55
N HIS A 229 -14.04 -21.33 18.46
CA HIS A 229 -14.98 -20.26 18.10
C HIS A 229 -14.28 -18.90 17.93
N ILE A 230 -13.04 -18.76 18.43
CA ILE A 230 -12.21 -17.57 18.25
C ILE A 230 -11.43 -17.65 16.93
N VAL A 231 -11.04 -18.86 16.53
CA VAL A 231 -10.39 -19.18 15.24
C VAL A 231 -11.41 -19.16 14.11
#